data_AF-A0A7R8UD61-F1
#
_entry.id   AF-A0A7R8UD61-F1
#
_cell.length_a   1.000
_cell.length_b   1.000
_cell.length_c   1.000
_cell.angle_alpha   90.00
_cell.angle_beta   90.00
_cell.angle_gamma   90.00
#
_symmetry.space_group_name_H-M   'P 1'
#
loop_
_entity.id
_entity.type
_entity.pdbx_description
1 polymer ?
#
loop_
_entity_poly.entity_id
_entity_poly.type
_entity_poly.pdbx_seq_one_letter_code
_entity_poly.pdbx_strand_id
1 'polypeptide(L)'
;MPAAQMVVVRSEGPPVLCKTDQVGEICVTSGATGLSYFSTFKVQPLLDDPDPKDSSSGKIISEEYYVRSELLGFLGPGGLVFVCGSRDSLMTVTGRKYNADDIIATILAVEPMRFIYRCRIAVFSIKVLRDERVCVIAEQRPDCSEEESFQWMSRVLQAVDSIHQVGIYCLAFVPPNHLPKDTIGWNSFMRSKTKIFGRFITSS
;
A
#
# COMPACT_ATOMS: atom_id res chain seq x y z
N MET A 1 -3.37 24.93 7.18
CA MET A 1 -2.96 24.88 8.61
C MET A 1 -1.94 26.00 8.83
N PRO A 2 -2.19 26.97 9.72
CA PRO A 2 -1.19 27.99 10.05
C PRO A 2 0.01 27.31 10.73
N ALA A 3 1.23 27.62 10.29
CA ALA A 3 2.49 27.12 10.86
C ALA A 3 2.78 25.60 10.74
N ALA A 4 2.10 24.87 9.84
CA ALA A 4 2.51 23.52 9.47
C ALA A 4 3.17 23.53 8.08
N GLN A 5 4.31 22.86 7.93
CA GLN A 5 4.98 22.66 6.66
C GLN A 5 4.94 21.18 6.29
N MET A 6 4.77 20.91 5.00
CA MET A 6 4.74 19.55 4.46
C MET A 6 5.76 19.45 3.34
N VAL A 7 6.47 18.33 3.31
CA VAL A 7 7.44 17.99 2.27
C VAL A 7 7.25 16.55 1.83
N VAL A 8 7.72 16.22 0.64
CA VAL A 8 7.72 14.86 0.13
C VAL A 8 9.17 14.41 0.02
N VAL A 9 9.50 13.30 0.67
CA VAL A 9 10.86 12.72 0.66
C VAL A 9 10.86 11.32 0.06
N ARG A 10 12.01 10.84 -0.37
CA ARG A 10 12.17 9.47 -0.86
C ARG A 10 11.71 8.44 0.19
N SER A 11 10.88 7.50 -0.24
CA SER A 11 10.32 6.46 0.66
C SER A 11 11.37 5.46 1.14
N GLU A 12 12.40 5.21 0.35
CA GLU A 12 13.49 4.26 0.61
C GLU A 12 14.85 4.97 0.56
N GLY A 13 15.76 4.58 1.45
CA GLY A 13 17.09 5.20 1.55
C GLY A 13 17.06 6.54 2.29
N PRO A 14 18.03 7.44 2.02
CA PRO A 14 18.12 8.72 2.71
C PRO A 14 16.89 9.60 2.40
N PRO A 15 16.42 10.44 3.35
CA PRO A 15 15.22 11.27 3.22
C PRO A 15 15.47 12.50 2.30
N VAL A 16 15.85 12.25 1.06
CA VAL A 16 16.07 13.27 0.04
C VAL A 16 14.73 13.78 -0.48
N LEU A 17 14.60 15.09 -0.67
CA LEU A 17 13.41 15.69 -1.24
C LEU A 17 13.08 15.12 -2.61
N CYS A 18 11.79 14.88 -2.81
CA CYS A 18 11.24 14.57 -4.11
C CYS A 18 11.08 15.86 -4.94
N LYS A 19 11.32 15.74 -6.24
CA LYS A 19 10.99 16.78 -7.23
C LYS A 19 9.47 16.90 -7.39
N THR A 20 9.02 17.96 -8.06
CA THR A 20 7.62 18.09 -8.49
C THR A 20 7.19 16.83 -9.26
N ASP A 21 5.97 16.36 -8.99
CA ASP A 21 5.37 15.15 -9.57
C ASP A 21 6.09 13.83 -9.27
N GLN A 22 7.14 13.85 -8.45
CA GLN A 22 7.81 12.64 -7.97
C GLN A 22 7.10 12.10 -6.71
N VAL A 23 6.68 10.84 -6.78
CA VAL A 23 6.06 10.15 -5.65
C VAL A 23 7.11 9.84 -4.58
N GLY A 24 6.78 10.20 -3.35
CA GLY A 24 7.54 9.88 -2.15
C GLY A 24 6.63 9.80 -0.94
N GLU A 25 7.23 9.83 0.23
CA GLU A 25 6.54 9.81 1.51
C GLU A 25 6.31 11.23 2.01
N ILE A 26 5.06 11.53 2.39
CA ILE A 26 4.68 12.83 2.90
C ILE A 26 5.16 12.94 4.35
N CYS A 27 5.94 13.97 4.63
CA CYS A 27 6.44 14.29 5.95
C CYS A 27 5.92 15.67 6.38
N VAL A 28 5.56 15.80 7.66
CA VAL A 28 4.90 17.00 8.20
C VAL A 28 5.67 17.52 9.41
N THR A 29 5.88 18.83 9.48
CA THR A 29 6.31 19.56 10.69
C THR A 29 5.25 20.58 11.07
N SER A 30 5.02 20.77 12.36
CA SER A 30 4.05 21.71 12.92
C SER A 30 4.40 21.99 14.38
N GLY A 31 4.04 23.17 14.90
CA GLY A 31 4.12 23.47 16.33
C GLY A 31 3.29 22.54 17.23
N ALA A 32 2.35 21.77 16.65
CA ALA A 32 1.55 20.75 17.33
C ALA A 32 2.09 19.31 17.15
N THR A 33 3.21 19.13 16.43
CA THR A 33 3.81 17.81 16.25
C THR A 33 4.23 17.23 17.60
N GLY A 34 3.56 16.16 18.01
CA GLY A 34 3.77 15.52 19.31
C GLY A 34 5.24 15.18 19.57
N LEU A 35 5.69 15.38 20.80
CA LEU A 35 7.09 15.17 21.20
C LEU A 35 7.52 13.70 21.13
N SER A 36 6.61 12.71 21.14
CA SER A 36 7.01 11.31 21.21
C SER A 36 5.93 10.31 20.77
N TYR A 37 6.26 9.51 19.76
CA TYR A 37 6.31 8.04 19.80
C TYR A 37 7.61 7.70 19.05
N PHE A 38 8.52 6.91 19.64
CA PHE A 38 9.84 6.47 19.14
C PHE A 38 10.48 7.27 17.96
N SER A 39 11.71 7.77 18.15
CA SER A 39 12.49 8.61 17.22
C SER A 39 12.65 8.12 15.77
N THR A 40 12.22 6.90 15.44
CA THR A 40 12.29 6.27 14.12
C THR A 40 11.47 6.95 13.02
N PHE A 41 10.46 7.75 13.36
CA PHE A 41 9.60 8.42 12.37
C PHE A 41 10.03 9.86 12.04
N LYS A 42 10.99 10.41 12.78
CA LYS A 42 11.48 11.79 12.56
C LYS A 42 12.61 11.78 11.54
N VAL A 43 12.51 12.64 10.54
CA VAL A 43 13.52 12.81 9.49
C VAL A 43 13.87 14.29 9.29
N GLN A 44 15.10 14.53 8.86
CA GLN A 44 15.54 15.83 8.34
C GLN A 44 15.66 15.72 6.82
N PRO A 45 14.79 16.41 6.05
CA PRO A 45 14.83 16.39 4.60
C PRO A 45 16.15 16.92 4.04
N LEU A 46 16.75 16.15 3.12
CA LEU A 46 17.96 16.52 2.39
C LEU A 46 17.59 17.10 1.02
N LEU A 47 18.31 18.11 0.55
CA LEU A 47 18.12 18.64 -0.81
C LEU A 47 18.62 17.66 -1.87
N ASP A 48 19.78 17.07 -1.62
CA ASP A 48 20.51 16.22 -2.55
C ASP A 48 20.92 14.91 -1.86
N ASP A 49 21.26 13.90 -2.66
CA ASP A 49 21.80 12.65 -2.16
C ASP A 49 23.11 12.90 -1.41
N PRO A 50 23.30 12.31 -0.21
CA PRO A 50 24.55 12.44 0.53
C PRO A 50 25.69 11.76 -0.25
N ASP A 51 26.86 12.39 -0.29
CA ASP A 51 28.03 11.81 -0.93
C ASP A 51 28.39 10.47 -0.27
N PRO A 52 28.63 9.40 -1.05
CA PRO A 52 28.94 8.08 -0.51
C PRO A 52 30.28 8.03 0.24
N LYS A 53 31.14 9.04 0.06
CA LYS A 53 32.43 9.16 0.75
C LYS A 53 32.37 10.01 2.02
N ASP A 54 31.30 10.78 2.19
CA ASP A 54 31.15 11.68 3.33
C ASP A 54 29.68 11.70 3.75
N SER A 55 29.33 10.82 4.68
CA SER A 55 27.97 10.59 5.18
C SER A 55 27.35 11.79 5.90
N SER A 56 28.06 12.91 5.98
CA SER A 56 27.65 14.18 6.57
C SER A 56 27.33 15.30 5.55
N SER A 57 27.48 15.02 4.25
CA SER A 57 27.47 16.02 3.16
C SER A 57 26.10 16.40 2.59
N GLY A 58 25.02 15.73 3.01
CA GLY A 58 23.68 16.04 2.52
C GLY A 58 23.23 17.42 3.00
N LYS A 59 23.02 18.37 2.08
CA LYS A 59 22.57 19.72 2.45
C LYS A 59 21.15 19.66 3.02
N ILE A 60 21.05 19.91 4.32
CA ILE A 60 19.77 19.94 5.05
C ILE A 60 19.02 21.24 4.72
N ILE A 61 17.70 21.15 4.59
CA ILE A 61 16.83 22.30 4.26
C ILE A 61 16.48 23.12 5.49
N SER A 62 16.23 22.41 6.59
CA SER A 62 15.81 22.96 7.86
C SER A 62 16.36 22.10 8.99
N GLU A 63 16.80 22.73 10.07
CA GLU A 63 17.18 22.02 11.30
C GLU A 63 15.97 21.36 11.98
N GLU A 64 14.75 21.71 11.58
CA GLU A 64 13.53 21.09 12.07
C GLU A 64 13.37 19.63 11.66
N TYR A 65 12.83 18.83 12.58
CA TYR A 65 12.45 17.45 12.31
C TYR A 65 11.04 17.36 11.75
N TYR A 66 10.90 16.61 10.67
CA TYR A 66 9.63 16.27 10.05
C TYR A 66 9.21 14.86 10.48
N VAL A 67 7.92 14.65 10.70
CA VAL A 67 7.36 13.33 11.00
C VAL A 67 6.83 12.68 9.72
N ARG A 68 7.29 11.47 9.45
CA ARG A 68 6.77 10.58 8.41
C ARG A 68 5.31 10.24 8.68
N SER A 69 4.43 10.56 7.74
CA SER A 69 2.98 10.34 7.88
C SER A 69 2.53 8.94 7.47
N GLU A 70 3.44 8.11 6.93
CA GLU A 70 3.13 6.81 6.30
C GLU A 70 2.19 6.92 5.07
N LEU A 71 1.93 8.14 4.60
CA LEU A 71 1.20 8.40 3.36
C LEU A 71 2.18 8.65 2.22
N LEU A 72 1.86 8.11 1.05
CA LEU A 72 2.57 8.36 -0.19
C LEU A 72 1.87 9.44 -0.99
N GLY A 73 2.66 10.28 -1.64
CA GLY A 73 2.14 11.38 -2.44
C GLY A 73 3.21 12.12 -3.21
N PHE A 74 2.83 13.19 -3.88
CA PHE A 74 3.72 14.04 -4.65
C PHE A 74 3.35 15.53 -4.51
N LEU A 75 4.33 16.39 -4.77
CA LEU A 75 4.13 17.84 -4.88
C LEU A 75 3.64 18.17 -6.28
N GLY A 76 2.43 18.74 -6.39
CA GLY A 76 1.88 19.20 -7.66
C GLY A 76 1.92 20.73 -7.81
N PRO A 77 1.28 21.27 -8.86
CA PRO A 77 1.34 22.70 -9.18
C PRO A 77 0.69 23.55 -8.09
N GLY A 78 1.20 24.77 -7.92
CA GLY A 78 0.66 25.73 -6.93
C GLY A 78 0.96 25.39 -5.47
N GLY A 79 1.91 24.47 -5.20
CA GLY A 79 2.28 24.06 -3.85
C GLY A 79 1.27 23.12 -3.20
N LEU A 80 0.42 22.47 -4.00
CA LEU A 80 -0.52 21.45 -3.52
C LEU A 80 0.19 20.10 -3.32
N VAL A 81 -0.21 19.37 -2.28
CA VAL A 81 0.25 17.99 -2.03
C VAL A 81 -0.88 17.05 -2.40
N PHE A 82 -0.59 16.06 -3.25
CA PHE A 82 -1.52 15.03 -3.67
C PHE A 82 -1.19 13.72 -2.97
N VAL A 83 -2.18 13.12 -2.31
CA VAL A 83 -2.04 11.81 -1.65
C VAL A 83 -2.41 10.73 -2.66
N CYS A 84 -1.52 9.76 -2.88
CA CYS A 84 -1.73 8.65 -3.81
C CYS A 84 -1.91 7.29 -3.15
N GLY A 85 -1.64 7.15 -1.85
CA GLY A 85 -1.85 5.90 -1.13
C GLY A 85 -1.19 5.86 0.24
N SER A 86 -1.23 4.70 0.87
CA SER A 86 -0.50 4.42 2.11
C SER A 86 0.76 3.60 1.82
N ARG A 87 1.80 3.76 2.64
CA ARG A 87 2.99 2.91 2.60
C ARG A 87 2.65 1.45 2.91
N ASP A 88 1.67 1.21 3.78
CA ASP A 88 1.27 -0.14 4.19
C ASP A 88 0.54 -0.91 3.08
N SER A 89 -0.12 -0.21 2.15
CA SER A 89 -0.80 -0.82 0.99
C SER A 89 0.11 -0.96 -0.24
N LEU A 90 1.36 -0.49 -0.17
CA LEU A 90 2.31 -0.60 -1.26
C LEU A 90 2.95 -2.00 -1.32
N MET A 91 2.88 -2.63 -2.48
CA MET A 91 3.46 -3.95 -2.75
C MET A 91 4.50 -3.85 -3.86
N THR A 92 5.53 -4.70 -3.83
CA THR A 92 6.56 -4.74 -4.87
C THR A 92 6.60 -6.12 -5.52
N VAL A 93 6.09 -6.23 -6.74
CA VAL A 93 6.01 -7.49 -7.50
C VAL A 93 6.88 -7.34 -8.74
N THR A 94 7.78 -8.31 -8.99
CA THR A 94 8.71 -8.32 -10.13
C THR A 94 9.50 -7.01 -10.32
N GLY A 95 9.79 -6.30 -9.22
CA GLY A 95 10.51 -5.03 -9.24
C GLY A 95 9.65 -3.79 -9.54
N ARG A 96 8.34 -3.96 -9.76
CA ARG A 96 7.37 -2.86 -9.92
C ARG A 96 6.52 -2.69 -8.67
N LYS A 97 6.26 -1.43 -8.32
CA LYS A 97 5.42 -1.04 -7.19
C LYS A 97 3.95 -0.99 -7.61
N TYR A 98 3.08 -1.58 -6.80
CA TYR A 98 1.63 -1.60 -6.97
C TYR A 98 0.95 -1.15 -5.68
N ASN A 99 -0.06 -0.29 -5.81
CA ASN A 99 -0.92 0.04 -4.68
C ASN A 99 -2.04 -1.00 -4.58
N ALA A 100 -2.15 -1.67 -3.44
CA ALA A 100 -3.22 -2.64 -3.21
C ALA A 100 -4.61 -1.99 -3.34
N ASP A 101 -4.75 -0.72 -2.96
CA ASP A 101 -6.02 0.01 -3.03
C ASP A 101 -6.50 0.20 -4.49
N ASP A 102 -5.58 0.42 -5.43
CA ASP A 102 -5.90 0.55 -6.87
C ASP A 102 -6.35 -0.79 -7.47
N ILE A 103 -5.72 -1.89 -7.03
CA ILE A 103 -6.14 -3.24 -7.41
C ILE A 103 -7.52 -3.56 -6.81
N ILE A 104 -7.76 -3.22 -5.53
CA ILE A 104 -9.08 -3.37 -4.89
C ILE A 104 -10.14 -2.56 -5.65
N ALA A 105 -9.85 -1.30 -6.00
CA ALA A 105 -10.77 -0.46 -6.77
C ALA A 105 -11.11 -1.09 -8.12
N THR A 106 -10.12 -1.69 -8.79
CA THR A 106 -10.31 -2.41 -10.04
C THR A 106 -11.20 -3.64 -9.86
N ILE A 107 -10.95 -4.46 -8.84
CA ILE A 107 -11.77 -5.64 -8.52
C ILE A 107 -13.22 -5.22 -8.20
N LEU A 108 -13.40 -4.14 -7.45
CA LEU A 108 -14.72 -3.62 -7.09
C LEU A 108 -15.48 -3.05 -8.29
N ALA A 109 -14.78 -2.60 -9.33
CA ALA A 109 -15.39 -2.13 -10.58
C ALA A 109 -15.89 -3.29 -11.47
N VAL A 110 -15.43 -4.53 -11.23
CA VAL A 110 -15.91 -5.71 -11.96
C VAL A 110 -17.28 -6.14 -11.42
N GLU A 111 -18.35 -5.82 -12.15
CA GLU A 111 -19.70 -6.33 -11.90
C GLU A 111 -19.80 -7.87 -12.11
N PRO A 112 -20.58 -8.62 -11.28
CA PRO A 112 -21.79 -8.18 -10.57
C PRO A 112 -21.64 -8.17 -9.04
N MET A 113 -21.86 -7.00 -8.44
CA MET A 113 -21.72 -6.70 -7.00
C MET A 113 -22.66 -7.48 -6.05
N ARG A 114 -23.37 -8.51 -6.55
CA ARG A 114 -24.23 -9.39 -5.75
C ARG A 114 -23.47 -10.58 -5.14
N PHE A 115 -22.27 -10.87 -5.63
CA PHE A 115 -21.50 -12.07 -5.28
C PHE A 115 -20.58 -11.90 -4.05
N ILE A 116 -19.87 -10.78 -3.97
CA ILE A 116 -18.95 -10.44 -2.87
C ILE A 116 -19.54 -9.36 -1.95
N TYR A 117 -19.15 -9.37 -0.69
CA TYR A 117 -19.40 -8.21 0.18
C TYR A 117 -18.50 -7.05 -0.24
N ARG A 118 -19.10 -5.87 -0.46
CA ARG A 118 -18.33 -4.63 -0.69
C ARG A 118 -17.40 -4.39 0.49
N CYS A 119 -16.20 -3.91 0.20
CA CYS A 119 -15.17 -3.60 1.20
C CYS A 119 -14.68 -4.80 2.04
N ARG A 120 -14.96 -6.04 1.63
CA ARG A 120 -14.48 -7.28 2.27
C ARG A 120 -13.57 -8.05 1.33
N ILE A 121 -12.55 -7.33 0.83
CA ILE A 121 -11.53 -7.85 -0.07
C ILE A 121 -10.18 -7.49 0.54
N ALA A 122 -9.26 -8.45 0.53
CA ALA A 122 -7.87 -8.23 0.88
C ALA A 122 -6.98 -8.53 -0.31
N VAL A 123 -6.13 -7.58 -0.66
CA VAL A 123 -5.10 -7.73 -1.68
C VAL A 123 -3.74 -7.57 -1.00
N PHE A 124 -2.85 -8.52 -1.24
CA PHE A 124 -1.50 -8.50 -0.68
C PHE A 124 -0.53 -9.28 -1.55
N SER A 125 0.77 -9.01 -1.41
CA SER A 125 1.81 -9.83 -2.01
C SER A 125 2.31 -10.92 -1.05
N ILE A 126 2.69 -12.07 -1.60
CA ILE A 126 3.42 -13.14 -0.92
C ILE A 126 4.67 -13.50 -1.71
N LYS A 127 5.72 -13.93 -1.01
CA LYS A 127 6.95 -14.41 -1.66
C LYS A 127 6.83 -15.89 -2.00
N VAL A 128 6.82 -16.22 -3.29
CA VAL A 128 6.75 -17.58 -3.84
C VAL A 128 7.97 -17.82 -4.71
N LEU A 129 8.71 -18.90 -4.44
CA LEU A 129 9.87 -19.32 -5.26
C LEU A 129 10.85 -18.17 -5.60
N ARG A 130 11.09 -17.28 -4.62
CA ARG A 130 12.00 -16.11 -4.65
C ARG A 130 11.42 -14.80 -5.19
N ASP A 131 10.21 -14.80 -5.71
CA ASP A 131 9.58 -13.61 -6.29
C ASP A 131 8.26 -13.28 -5.57
N GLU A 132 7.86 -12.02 -5.56
CA GLU A 132 6.59 -11.63 -4.95
C GLU A 132 5.44 -11.83 -5.94
N ARG A 133 4.29 -12.27 -5.44
CA ARG A 133 3.11 -12.61 -6.23
C ARG A 133 1.87 -12.01 -5.57
N VAL A 134 0.97 -11.45 -6.37
CA VAL A 134 -0.28 -10.85 -5.90
C VAL A 134 -1.27 -11.95 -5.53
N CYS A 135 -1.85 -11.87 -4.35
CA CYS A 135 -2.93 -12.72 -3.88
C CYS A 135 -4.14 -11.88 -3.48
N VAL A 136 -5.32 -12.42 -3.75
CA VAL A 136 -6.61 -11.81 -3.47
C VAL A 136 -7.44 -12.76 -2.61
N ILE A 137 -8.01 -12.24 -1.52
CA ILE A 137 -9.00 -12.95 -0.71
C ILE A 137 -10.27 -12.12 -0.71
N ALA A 138 -11.41 -12.73 -1.02
CA ALA A 138 -12.70 -12.06 -1.01
C ALA A 138 -13.73 -12.84 -0.19
N GLU A 139 -14.52 -12.12 0.61
CA GLU A 139 -15.67 -12.72 1.30
C GLU A 139 -16.84 -12.90 0.35
N GLN A 140 -17.22 -14.15 0.17
CA GLN A 140 -18.35 -14.56 -0.65
C GLN A 140 -19.67 -14.47 0.12
N ARG A 141 -20.76 -14.12 -0.56
CA ARG A 141 -22.12 -14.22 0.00
C ARG A 141 -22.62 -15.67 -0.04
N PRO A 142 -23.41 -16.11 0.96
CA PRO A 142 -23.82 -17.51 1.09
C PRO A 142 -24.70 -18.03 -0.06
N ASP A 143 -25.39 -17.15 -0.79
CA ASP A 143 -26.41 -17.52 -1.79
C ASP A 143 -25.86 -17.59 -3.23
N CYS A 144 -24.58 -17.93 -3.42
CA CYS A 144 -23.91 -17.85 -4.74
C CYS A 144 -23.53 -19.24 -5.28
N SER A 145 -23.71 -19.46 -6.58
CA SER A 145 -23.29 -20.72 -7.22
C SER A 145 -21.79 -20.75 -7.54
N GLU A 146 -21.23 -21.95 -7.73
CA GLU A 146 -19.83 -22.12 -8.17
C GLU A 146 -19.60 -21.51 -9.56
N GLU A 147 -20.59 -21.61 -10.45
CA GLU A 147 -20.53 -21.05 -11.81
C GLU A 147 -20.43 -19.52 -11.78
N GLU A 148 -21.23 -18.85 -10.96
CA GLU A 148 -21.16 -17.40 -10.75
C GLU A 148 -19.79 -16.98 -10.19
N SER A 149 -19.26 -17.78 -9.26
CA SER A 149 -17.93 -17.58 -8.66
C SER A 149 -16.83 -17.64 -9.70
N PHE A 150 -16.88 -18.66 -10.57
CA PHE A 150 -15.88 -18.87 -11.62
C PHE A 150 -15.93 -17.78 -12.70
N GLN A 151 -17.13 -17.33 -13.09
CA GLN A 151 -17.29 -16.23 -14.03
C GLN A 151 -16.75 -14.92 -13.48
N TRP A 152 -17.06 -14.58 -12.22
CA TRP A 152 -16.53 -13.37 -11.57
C TRP A 152 -15.01 -13.43 -11.43
N MET A 153 -14.47 -14.55 -10.94
CA MET A 153 -13.02 -14.78 -10.85
C MET A 153 -12.34 -14.55 -12.19
N SER A 154 -12.86 -15.15 -13.27
CA SER A 154 -12.29 -15.00 -14.63
C SER A 154 -12.25 -13.53 -15.08
N ARG A 155 -13.34 -12.77 -14.85
CA ARG A 155 -13.38 -11.33 -15.18
C ARG A 155 -12.40 -10.51 -14.35
N VAL A 156 -12.26 -10.82 -13.07
CA VAL A 156 -11.30 -10.15 -12.18
C VAL A 156 -9.86 -10.38 -12.63
N LEU A 157 -9.50 -11.63 -12.93
CA LEU A 157 -8.17 -11.97 -13.44
C LEU A 157 -7.84 -11.18 -14.70
N GLN A 158 -8.78 -11.09 -15.65
CA GLN A 158 -8.62 -10.33 -16.89
C GLN A 158 -8.54 -8.81 -16.66
N ALA A 159 -9.38 -8.26 -15.77
CA ALA A 159 -9.39 -6.83 -15.47
C ALA A 159 -8.09 -6.37 -14.80
N VAL A 160 -7.58 -7.15 -13.84
CA VAL A 160 -6.33 -6.80 -13.15
C VAL A 160 -5.13 -6.94 -14.08
N ASP A 161 -5.07 -8.00 -14.89
CA ASP A 161 -4.01 -8.18 -15.89
C ASP A 161 -4.01 -7.04 -16.92
N SER A 162 -5.17 -6.66 -17.46
CA SER A 162 -5.27 -5.61 -18.48
C SER A 162 -4.95 -4.21 -17.95
N ILE A 163 -5.42 -3.82 -16.75
CA ILE A 163 -5.24 -2.46 -16.21
C ILE A 163 -3.86 -2.30 -15.55
N HIS A 164 -3.45 -3.27 -14.74
CA HIS A 164 -2.23 -3.15 -13.93
C HIS A 164 -1.02 -3.81 -14.58
N GLN A 165 -1.22 -4.65 -15.60
CA GLN A 165 -0.16 -5.44 -16.24
C GLN A 165 0.53 -6.37 -15.22
N VAL A 166 -0.26 -6.93 -14.31
CA VAL A 166 0.17 -7.90 -13.28
C VAL A 166 -0.85 -9.02 -13.13
N GLY A 167 -0.35 -10.26 -13.14
CA GLY A 167 -1.18 -11.44 -12.89
C GLY A 167 -1.44 -11.67 -11.42
N ILE A 168 -2.68 -12.04 -11.08
CA ILE A 168 -3.02 -12.57 -9.76
C ILE A 168 -2.58 -14.04 -9.71
N TYR A 169 -1.76 -14.39 -8.72
CA TYR A 169 -1.29 -15.76 -8.52
C TYR A 169 -2.34 -16.65 -7.86
N CYS A 170 -3.12 -16.10 -6.93
CA CYS A 170 -4.17 -16.83 -6.25
C CYS A 170 -5.33 -15.88 -5.90
N LEU A 171 -6.54 -16.32 -6.20
CA LEU A 171 -7.78 -15.71 -5.75
C LEU A 171 -8.54 -16.76 -4.94
N ALA A 172 -8.87 -16.46 -3.69
CA ALA A 172 -9.58 -17.36 -2.80
C ALA A 172 -10.86 -16.73 -2.24
N PHE A 173 -11.91 -17.54 -2.15
CA PHE A 173 -13.14 -17.16 -1.47
C PHE A 173 -13.13 -17.66 -0.03
N VAL A 174 -13.61 -16.82 0.87
CA VAL A 174 -13.80 -17.17 2.27
C VAL A 174 -15.26 -16.91 2.68
N PRO A 175 -15.80 -17.70 3.63
CA PRO A 175 -17.13 -17.43 4.16
C PRO A 175 -17.19 -16.05 4.85
N PRO A 176 -18.38 -15.48 5.06
CA PRO A 176 -18.52 -14.18 5.69
C PRO A 176 -17.87 -14.12 7.08
N ASN A 177 -17.35 -12.93 7.44
CA ASN A 177 -16.69 -12.62 8.72
C ASN A 177 -15.34 -13.32 8.98
N HIS A 178 -14.66 -13.82 7.95
CA HIS A 178 -13.32 -14.39 8.07
C HIS A 178 -12.20 -13.36 7.93
N LEU A 179 -12.47 -12.21 7.29
CA LEU A 179 -11.54 -11.09 7.24
C LEU A 179 -11.66 -10.25 8.52
N PRO A 180 -10.54 -9.77 9.09
CA PRO A 180 -10.57 -8.84 10.22
C PRO A 180 -11.40 -7.60 9.90
N LYS A 181 -12.04 -7.02 10.93
CA LYS A 181 -12.87 -5.81 10.80
C LYS A 181 -12.15 -4.56 11.30
N ASP A 182 -11.15 -4.75 12.14
CA ASP A 182 -10.41 -3.71 12.85
C ASP A 182 -8.98 -3.58 12.29
N THR A 183 -8.42 -2.37 12.36
CA THR A 183 -7.07 -2.07 11.85
C THR A 183 -5.98 -2.91 12.53
N ILE A 184 -6.17 -3.26 13.81
CA ILE A 184 -5.23 -4.10 14.57
C ILE A 184 -5.30 -5.55 14.07
N GLY A 185 -6.50 -6.10 13.97
CA GLY A 185 -6.75 -7.40 13.36
C GLY A 185 -6.25 -7.47 11.92
N TRP A 186 -6.42 -6.40 11.14
CA TRP A 186 -5.91 -6.28 9.77
C TRP A 186 -4.39 -6.34 9.73
N ASN A 187 -3.70 -5.58 10.58
CA ASN A 187 -2.24 -5.60 10.65
C ASN A 187 -1.70 -6.97 11.09
N SER A 188 -2.38 -7.64 12.03
CA SER A 188 -2.06 -9.00 12.45
C SER A 188 -2.27 -10.03 11.34
N PHE A 189 -3.36 -9.89 10.57
CA PHE A 189 -3.68 -10.70 9.40
C PHE A 189 -2.66 -10.50 8.27
N MET A 190 -2.31 -9.25 7.97
CA MET A 190 -1.28 -8.88 6.99
C MET A 190 0.13 -9.34 7.42
N ARG A 191 0.43 -9.45 8.72
CA ARG A 191 1.66 -10.10 9.20
C ARG A 191 1.64 -11.62 9.07
N SER A 192 0.45 -12.21 9.03
CA SER A 192 0.23 -13.67 8.95
C SER A 192 -0.05 -14.18 7.53
N LYS A 193 0.15 -13.35 6.49
CA LYS A 193 -0.10 -13.66 5.07
C LYS A 193 0.33 -15.08 4.67
N THR A 194 1.55 -15.48 5.03
CA THR A 194 2.10 -16.81 4.70
C THR A 194 1.38 -17.96 5.41
N LYS A 195 0.99 -17.79 6.68
CA LYS A 195 0.25 -18.81 7.44
C LYS A 195 -1.18 -18.97 6.92
N ILE A 196 -1.79 -17.85 6.52
CA ILE A 196 -3.13 -17.79 5.96
C ILE A 196 -3.15 -18.47 4.59
N PHE A 197 -2.18 -18.14 3.73
CA PHE A 197 -2.01 -18.77 2.43
C PHE A 197 -1.78 -20.29 2.55
N GLY A 198 -0.92 -20.72 3.48
CA GLY A 198 -0.71 -22.14 3.76
C GLY A 198 -1.99 -22.85 4.21
N ARG A 199 -2.79 -22.24 5.09
CA ARG A 199 -4.06 -22.82 5.54
C ARG A 199 -5.11 -22.94 4.44
N PHE A 200 -5.24 -21.94 3.56
CA PHE A 200 -6.24 -21.94 2.50
C PHE A 200 -5.90 -22.88 1.34
N ILE A 201 -4.61 -23.13 1.06
CA ILE A 201 -4.20 -24.12 0.04
C ILE A 201 -4.32 -25.55 0.57
N THR A 202 -4.00 -25.81 1.84
CA THR A 202 -4.04 -27.18 2.39
C THR A 202 -5.44 -27.66 2.77
N SER A 203 -6.47 -26.81 2.64
CA SER A 203 -7.86 -27.14 2.98
C SER A 203 -8.75 -27.34 1.74
N SER A 204 -8.16 -27.40 0.55
CA SER A 204 -8.81 -27.83 -0.70
C SER A 204 -8.46 -29.28 -1.03
#